data_AF-A0A1D6FYV3-F1
#
_entry.id   AF-A0A1D6FYV3-F1
#
_cell.length_a   1.000
_cell.length_b   1.000
_cell.length_c   1.000
_cell.angle_alpha   90.00
_cell.angle_beta   90.00
_cell.angle_gamma   90.00
#
_symmetry.space_group_name_H-M   'P 1'
#
loop_
_entity.id
_entity.type
_entity.pdbx_description
1 polymer ?
#
loop_
_entity_poly.entity_id
_entity_poly.type
_entity_poly.pdbx_seq_one_letter_code
_entity_poly.pdbx_strand_id
1 'polypeptide(L)'
;MEDDSASTKKGMILPFVPLSVTFDNIKYSVDMPQEMKGQGVQEDRLELLKSISGSFRPGVLTALMGVSGAGKTTLMDVLAGRKTGGYIEGDIRISGYPKKQETFARVSGYCEQNDIHSPQVTVYESLLFSAWLRLPKDVDSNKRKIFIEEVMELVELKPLRNALVGLPGVNGLSTEQRKRLTIAVELVANPSIIFMDEPTSGLDARAAAIVMRTVRNTVDTGRTVVCTIHQPSIDIFEAFDELFLMKRGGEEIYAGPLGHNSSELIKYFEEIQGVSKIKDGYNPATWMLEVTTISQEQILGVDFSDIYKKSELYQFFFTGIIALLLGTIFWDLGSKVYTSQDLLNAMGSMYSAVLFIGVMNCTSVQPVVAVERTVFYRERAAGMYSAFPYAFGQVVIELPYALAQDILYAVIVYSMIGFEWTVAKFFWYLFFGYFTLLYFTFYGMMTVGLTPNYHIAAIVSAAFYAIWNLFSGFVIPRPKVPIWWRWYCWICPVAWTLYGLVVSQYGDIMTEMDDKRTVKVFVEDYFDFKHSWLGWVAAVVVAFGVLFATLFAFAIMKLNFQKR
;
A
#
# COMPACT_ATOMS: atom_id res chain seq x y z
N MET A 1 -4.11 42.07 27.99
CA MET A 1 -4.42 40.72 28.52
C MET A 1 -5.36 40.12 27.52
N GLU A 2 -4.78 39.46 26.51
CA GLU A 2 -5.52 38.82 25.42
C GLU A 2 -6.00 37.44 25.91
N ASP A 3 -7.26 37.15 25.58
CA ASP A 3 -7.96 35.89 25.83
C ASP A 3 -7.34 34.75 25.02
N ASP A 4 -6.64 33.84 25.70
CA ASP A 4 -6.31 32.50 25.19
C ASP A 4 -7.49 31.55 25.46
N SER A 5 -8.59 31.72 24.71
CA SER A 5 -9.66 30.72 24.65
C SER A 5 -9.35 29.67 23.58
N ALA A 6 -8.31 28.87 23.80
CA ALA A 6 -8.11 27.64 23.06
C ALA A 6 -9.16 26.61 23.54
N SER A 7 -10.13 26.30 22.68
CA SER A 7 -11.13 25.25 22.91
C SER A 7 -10.44 23.90 23.12
N THR A 8 -10.19 23.54 24.36
CA THR A 8 -9.71 22.22 24.76
C THR A 8 -10.81 21.22 24.41
N LYS A 9 -10.61 20.43 23.35
CA LYS A 9 -11.51 19.31 23.00
C LYS A 9 -11.70 18.45 24.25
N LYS A 10 -12.90 18.47 24.82
CA LYS A 10 -13.24 17.77 26.06
C LYS A 10 -13.23 16.26 25.76
N GLY A 11 -12.12 15.59 26.06
CA GLY A 11 -12.02 14.13 25.95
C GLY A 11 -12.94 13.43 26.96
N MET A 12 -13.29 12.17 26.70
CA MET A 12 -14.10 11.38 27.64
C MET A 12 -13.35 11.09 28.95
N ILE A 13 -14.10 10.87 30.04
CA ILE A 13 -13.55 10.65 31.38
C ILE A 13 -12.71 9.37 31.50
N LEU A 14 -13.06 8.33 30.72
CA LEU A 14 -12.28 7.10 30.66
C LEU A 14 -11.30 7.16 29.49
N PRO A 15 -9.98 7.13 29.75
CA PRO A 15 -8.99 7.12 28.68
C PRO A 15 -9.02 5.77 27.96
N PHE A 16 -8.63 5.78 26.69
CA PHE A 16 -8.32 4.60 25.91
C PHE A 16 -7.08 4.88 25.08
N VAL A 17 -6.41 3.83 24.61
CA VAL A 17 -5.24 3.95 23.73
C VAL A 17 -5.71 3.78 22.29
N PRO A 18 -5.50 4.75 21.38
CA PRO A 18 -5.80 4.57 19.97
C PRO A 18 -4.96 3.42 19.39
N LEU A 19 -5.61 2.41 18.78
CA LEU A 19 -4.94 1.22 18.24
C LEU A 19 -5.21 1.07 16.75
N SER A 20 -4.16 0.88 15.94
CA SER A 20 -4.30 0.52 14.52
C SER A 20 -4.43 -0.99 14.33
N VAL A 21 -5.07 -1.39 13.23
CA VAL A 21 -5.14 -2.78 12.76
C VAL A 21 -4.43 -2.85 11.42
N THR A 22 -3.47 -3.76 11.27
CA THR A 22 -2.80 -4.02 9.99
C THR A 22 -2.92 -5.49 9.68
N PHE A 23 -3.22 -5.84 8.44
CA PHE A 23 -3.35 -7.22 8.01
C PHE A 23 -2.66 -7.40 6.67
N ASP A 24 -1.94 -8.51 6.52
CA ASP A 24 -1.12 -8.78 5.34
C ASP A 24 -1.37 -10.18 4.82
N ASN A 25 -1.62 -10.26 3.52
CA ASN A 25 -1.83 -11.49 2.75
C ASN A 25 -2.88 -12.40 3.39
N ILE A 26 -4.00 -11.83 3.85
CA ILE A 26 -5.07 -12.58 4.50
C ILE A 26 -5.78 -13.44 3.48
N LYS A 27 -5.77 -14.75 3.74
CA LYS A 27 -6.57 -15.72 3.01
C LYS A 27 -7.54 -16.39 3.95
N TYR A 28 -8.75 -16.61 3.44
CA TYR A 28 -9.75 -17.37 4.17
C TYR A 28 -10.38 -18.40 3.24
N SER A 29 -10.28 -19.66 3.64
CA SER A 29 -10.87 -20.77 2.90
C SER A 29 -11.76 -21.61 3.81
N VAL A 30 -12.80 -22.18 3.22
CA VAL A 30 -13.71 -23.13 3.88
C VAL A 30 -13.72 -24.43 3.10
N ASP A 31 -14.08 -25.53 3.75
CA ASP A 31 -14.25 -26.80 3.03
C ASP A 31 -15.33 -26.65 1.95
N MET A 32 -15.09 -27.26 0.79
CA MET A 32 -16.00 -27.15 -0.34
C MET A 32 -17.40 -27.66 0.05
N PRO A 33 -18.47 -26.85 -0.10
CA PRO A 33 -19.82 -27.28 0.19
C PRO A 33 -20.20 -28.52 -0.62
N GLN A 34 -20.93 -29.47 -0.02
CA GLN A 34 -21.30 -30.74 -0.66
C GLN A 34 -22.09 -30.54 -1.96
N GLU A 35 -22.89 -29.49 -2.04
CA GLU A 35 -23.66 -29.10 -3.22
C GLU A 35 -22.75 -28.74 -4.41
N MET A 36 -21.63 -28.06 -4.16
CA MET A 36 -20.66 -27.68 -5.21
C MET A 36 -19.76 -28.84 -5.62
N LYS A 37 -19.40 -29.74 -4.67
CA LYS A 37 -18.74 -31.01 -5.01
C LYS A 37 -19.59 -31.87 -5.96
N GLY A 38 -20.92 -31.84 -5.78
CA GLY A 38 -21.86 -32.50 -6.69
C GLY A 38 -21.92 -31.91 -8.11
N GLN A 39 -21.46 -30.67 -8.31
CA GLN A 39 -21.39 -29.99 -9.61
C GLN A 39 -20.05 -30.18 -10.33
N GLY A 40 -19.15 -31.03 -9.81
CA GLY A 40 -17.90 -31.42 -10.47
C GLY A 40 -16.69 -30.54 -10.17
N VAL A 41 -16.74 -29.69 -9.15
CA VAL A 41 -15.58 -28.91 -8.69
C VAL A 41 -14.58 -29.85 -8.00
N GLN A 42 -13.37 -29.94 -8.55
CA GLN A 42 -12.31 -30.85 -8.05
C GLN A 42 -11.56 -30.30 -6.83
N GLU A 43 -11.70 -29.01 -6.52
CA GLU A 43 -11.01 -28.39 -5.39
C GLU A 43 -11.64 -28.82 -4.05
N ASP A 44 -10.79 -29.08 -3.06
CA ASP A 44 -11.25 -29.47 -1.72
C ASP A 44 -11.68 -28.31 -0.84
N ARG A 45 -11.20 -27.09 -1.15
CA ARG A 45 -11.48 -25.88 -0.37
C ARG A 45 -11.96 -24.76 -1.28
N LEU A 46 -12.98 -24.04 -0.82
CA LEU A 46 -13.46 -22.81 -1.43
C LEU A 46 -12.76 -21.62 -0.79
N GLU A 47 -11.95 -20.90 -1.56
CA GLU A 47 -11.30 -19.67 -1.10
C GLU A 47 -12.26 -18.48 -1.23
N LEU A 48 -12.54 -17.83 -0.10
CA LEU A 48 -13.49 -16.72 0.01
C LEU A 48 -12.80 -15.36 0.10
N LEU A 49 -11.55 -15.32 0.57
CA LEU A 49 -10.69 -14.14 0.62
C LEU A 49 -9.33 -14.51 0.04
N LYS A 50 -8.83 -13.74 -0.90
CA LYS A 50 -7.63 -14.05 -1.69
C LYS A 50 -6.55 -13.00 -1.46
N SER A 51 -5.67 -13.26 -0.50
CA SER A 51 -4.42 -12.50 -0.27
C SER A 51 -4.65 -11.01 0.00
N ILE A 52 -5.59 -10.68 0.88
CA ILE A 52 -5.99 -9.30 1.14
C ILE A 52 -5.00 -8.63 2.11
N SER A 53 -4.48 -7.47 1.73
CA SER A 53 -3.62 -6.63 2.59
C SER A 53 -4.21 -5.24 2.81
N GLY A 54 -4.03 -4.67 4.01
CA GLY A 54 -4.57 -3.36 4.36
C GLY A 54 -4.27 -2.90 5.77
N SER A 55 -4.70 -1.68 6.09
CA SER A 55 -4.58 -1.11 7.42
C SER A 55 -5.75 -0.20 7.77
N PHE A 56 -6.16 -0.22 9.04
CA PHE A 56 -7.14 0.69 9.62
C PHE A 56 -6.48 1.52 10.72
N ARG A 57 -6.64 2.84 10.62
CA ARG A 57 -5.92 3.81 11.44
C ARG A 57 -6.84 4.49 12.46
N PRO A 58 -6.32 4.89 13.64
CA PRO A 58 -7.12 5.61 14.62
C PRO A 58 -7.50 7.01 14.14
N GLY A 59 -8.71 7.45 14.48
CA GLY A 59 -9.24 8.76 14.07
C GLY A 59 -9.64 8.83 12.60
N VAL A 60 -9.68 7.69 11.91
CA VAL A 60 -10.08 7.55 10.51
C VAL A 60 -11.30 6.63 10.46
N LEU A 61 -12.34 7.05 9.74
CA LEU A 61 -13.47 6.18 9.40
C LEU A 61 -13.24 5.54 8.05
N THR A 62 -13.10 4.22 8.07
CA THR A 62 -12.92 3.44 6.85
C THR A 62 -14.24 2.79 6.43
N ALA A 63 -14.68 3.05 5.20
CA ALA A 63 -15.79 2.35 4.56
C ALA A 63 -15.29 1.05 3.93
N LEU A 64 -15.88 -0.08 4.31
CA LEU A 64 -15.69 -1.37 3.65
C LEU A 64 -16.83 -1.60 2.66
N MET A 65 -16.55 -1.49 1.37
CA MET A 65 -17.55 -1.54 0.30
C MET A 65 -17.22 -2.59 -0.75
N GLY A 66 -18.21 -2.89 -1.59
CA GLY A 66 -18.12 -3.93 -2.61
C GLY A 66 -19.47 -4.54 -2.91
N VAL A 67 -19.57 -5.27 -4.03
CA VAL A 67 -20.79 -5.96 -4.43
C VAL A 67 -21.23 -7.01 -3.40
N SER A 68 -22.50 -7.41 -3.42
CA SER A 68 -22.97 -8.51 -2.57
C SER A 68 -22.20 -9.80 -2.92
N GLY A 69 -21.76 -10.53 -1.89
CA GLY A 69 -20.88 -11.69 -2.05
C GLY A 69 -19.40 -11.37 -2.32
N ALA A 70 -18.96 -10.12 -2.17
CA ALA A 70 -17.54 -9.73 -2.25
C ALA A 70 -16.68 -10.24 -1.08
N GLY A 71 -17.29 -10.68 0.03
CA GLY A 71 -16.54 -11.12 1.22
C GLY A 71 -16.30 -10.02 2.26
N LYS A 72 -17.01 -8.89 2.19
CA LYS A 72 -16.92 -7.77 3.16
C LYS A 72 -17.12 -8.22 4.62
N THR A 73 -18.28 -8.80 4.92
CA THR A 73 -18.60 -9.34 6.24
C THR A 73 -17.66 -10.47 6.62
N THR A 74 -17.23 -11.28 5.65
CA THR A 74 -16.24 -12.34 5.88
C THR A 74 -14.89 -11.78 6.34
N LEU A 75 -14.37 -10.75 5.67
CA LEU A 75 -13.13 -10.07 6.06
C LEU A 75 -13.27 -9.44 7.45
N MET A 76 -14.37 -8.74 7.69
CA MET A 76 -14.63 -8.11 8.98
C MET A 76 -14.72 -9.13 10.12
N ASP A 77 -15.40 -10.26 9.91
CA ASP A 77 -15.46 -11.37 10.87
C ASP A 77 -14.09 -12.02 11.13
N VAL A 78 -13.26 -12.17 10.10
CA VAL A 78 -11.88 -12.72 10.23
C VAL A 78 -11.02 -11.78 11.06
N LEU A 79 -11.05 -10.47 10.76
CA LEU A 79 -10.30 -9.47 11.51
C LEU A 79 -10.80 -9.36 12.96
N ALA A 80 -12.10 -9.37 13.17
CA ALA A 80 -12.73 -9.42 14.49
C ALA A 80 -12.43 -10.73 15.26
N GLY A 81 -12.03 -11.79 14.55
CA GLY A 81 -11.80 -13.13 15.08
C GLY A 81 -13.09 -13.84 15.50
N ARG A 82 -14.19 -13.57 14.78
CA ARG A 82 -15.50 -14.21 14.96
C ARG A 82 -15.65 -15.47 14.11
N LYS A 83 -14.82 -15.67 13.07
CA LYS A 83 -14.77 -16.94 12.33
C LYS A 83 -14.06 -18.02 13.16
N THR A 84 -14.84 -18.98 13.64
CA THR A 84 -14.35 -20.14 14.42
C THR A 84 -14.14 -21.40 13.56
N GLY A 85 -14.57 -21.38 12.29
CA GLY A 85 -14.37 -22.45 11.32
C GLY A 85 -13.72 -21.96 10.03
N GLY A 86 -13.18 -22.89 9.24
CA GLY A 86 -12.36 -22.60 8.06
C GLY A 86 -10.89 -22.40 8.40
N TYR A 87 -10.08 -22.14 7.37
CA TYR A 87 -8.63 -21.95 7.47
C TYR A 87 -8.32 -20.48 7.19
N ILE A 88 -7.69 -19.82 8.17
CA ILE A 88 -7.22 -18.44 8.07
C ILE A 88 -5.70 -18.48 7.91
N GLU A 89 -5.20 -17.88 6.84
CA GLU A 89 -3.76 -17.69 6.58
C GLU A 89 -3.45 -16.18 6.47
N GLY A 90 -2.18 -15.82 6.63
CA GLY A 90 -1.71 -14.43 6.64
C GLY A 90 -1.38 -13.92 8.05
N ASP A 91 -1.04 -12.64 8.16
CA ASP A 91 -0.64 -12.01 9.42
C ASP A 91 -1.58 -10.86 9.79
N ILE A 92 -2.04 -10.83 11.04
CA ILE A 92 -2.86 -9.73 11.59
C ILE A 92 -2.11 -9.15 12.78
N ARG A 93 -1.80 -7.86 12.72
CA ARG A 93 -1.14 -7.13 13.80
C ARG A 93 -2.00 -5.98 14.31
N ILE A 94 -1.93 -5.76 15.62
CA ILE A 94 -2.57 -4.66 16.33
C ILE A 94 -1.47 -3.73 16.81
N SER A 95 -1.38 -2.54 16.22
CA SER A 95 -0.33 -1.55 16.52
C SER A 95 1.09 -2.12 16.50
N GLY A 96 1.38 -3.00 15.53
CA GLY A 96 2.68 -3.64 15.33
C GLY A 96 2.88 -4.99 16.04
N TYR A 97 1.98 -5.39 16.95
CA TYR A 97 2.07 -6.66 17.68
C TYR A 97 1.17 -7.74 17.07
N PRO A 98 1.57 -9.02 17.04
CA PRO A 98 0.72 -10.11 16.56
C PRO A 98 -0.60 -10.17 17.34
N LYS A 99 -1.71 -10.32 16.61
CA LYS A 99 -3.05 -10.38 17.19
C LYS A 99 -3.21 -11.62 18.08
N LYS A 100 -3.59 -11.39 19.34
CA LYS A 100 -4.04 -12.43 20.29
C LYS A 100 -5.53 -12.27 20.57
N GLN A 101 -6.34 -13.27 20.23
CA GLN A 101 -7.80 -13.13 20.25
C GLN A 101 -8.37 -12.77 21.63
N GLU A 102 -7.85 -13.37 22.71
CA GLU A 102 -8.33 -13.15 24.08
C GLU A 102 -8.16 -11.71 24.57
N THR A 103 -7.07 -11.06 24.19
CA THR A 103 -6.79 -9.66 24.53
C THR A 103 -7.49 -8.73 23.57
N PHE A 104 -7.52 -9.09 22.28
CA PHE A 104 -8.14 -8.31 21.22
C PHE A 104 -9.63 -8.07 21.47
N ALA A 105 -10.36 -9.13 21.88
CA ALA A 105 -11.79 -9.04 22.19
C ALA A 105 -12.13 -8.02 23.30
N ARG A 106 -11.16 -7.63 24.15
CA ARG A 106 -11.36 -6.63 25.22
C ARG A 106 -11.15 -5.19 24.74
N VAL A 107 -10.45 -5.01 23.62
CA VAL A 107 -10.11 -3.70 23.04
C VAL A 107 -10.87 -3.41 21.75
N SER A 108 -11.60 -4.40 21.22
CA SER A 108 -12.45 -4.27 20.04
C SER A 108 -13.94 -4.34 20.39
N GLY A 109 -14.77 -3.49 19.78
CA GLY A 109 -16.23 -3.61 19.76
C GLY A 109 -16.74 -4.08 18.40
N TYR A 110 -17.88 -4.76 18.37
CA TYR A 110 -18.50 -5.22 17.11
C TYR A 110 -20.01 -4.96 17.14
N CYS A 111 -20.48 -4.07 16.27
CA CYS A 111 -21.91 -3.83 16.07
C CYS A 111 -22.41 -4.75 14.95
N GLU A 112 -23.30 -5.69 15.27
CA GLU A 112 -23.92 -6.57 14.29
C GLU A 112 -25.01 -5.84 13.49
N GLN A 113 -25.36 -6.39 12.31
CA GLN A 113 -26.41 -5.84 11.45
C GLN A 113 -27.80 -5.90 12.13
N ASN A 114 -28.03 -6.95 12.93
CA ASN A 114 -29.28 -7.15 13.68
C ASN A 114 -29.18 -6.55 15.08
N ASP A 115 -29.99 -5.53 15.34
CA ASP A 115 -30.00 -4.83 16.63
C ASP A 115 -30.80 -5.58 17.70
N ILE A 116 -30.16 -6.57 18.35
CA ILE A 116 -30.78 -7.40 19.38
C ILE A 116 -30.61 -6.75 20.76
N HIS A 117 -31.73 -6.33 21.37
CA HIS A 117 -31.77 -5.75 22.72
C HIS A 117 -32.96 -6.31 23.50
N SER A 118 -32.86 -6.35 24.83
CA SER A 118 -33.98 -6.73 25.68
C SER A 118 -35.10 -5.68 25.58
N PRO A 119 -36.37 -6.06 25.32
CA PRO A 119 -37.44 -5.11 25.10
C PRO A 119 -37.96 -4.44 26.38
N GLN A 120 -37.65 -5.01 27.55
CA GLN A 120 -38.24 -4.64 28.84
C GLN A 120 -37.39 -3.64 29.65
N VAL A 121 -36.19 -3.33 29.17
CA VAL A 121 -35.26 -2.41 29.83
C VAL A 121 -35.30 -1.05 29.15
N THR A 122 -34.87 -0.03 29.89
CA THR A 122 -34.66 1.32 29.34
C THR A 122 -33.32 1.44 28.62
N VAL A 123 -33.15 2.52 27.84
CA VAL A 123 -31.86 2.89 27.22
C VAL A 123 -30.76 2.97 28.28
N TYR A 124 -31.01 3.70 29.37
CA TYR A 124 -30.01 3.86 30.43
C TYR A 124 -29.68 2.54 31.15
N GLU A 125 -30.67 1.69 31.43
CA GLU A 125 -30.43 0.39 32.05
C GLU A 125 -29.62 -0.56 31.15
N SER A 126 -29.85 -0.52 29.84
CA SER A 126 -29.06 -1.29 28.85
C SER A 126 -27.58 -0.90 28.91
N LEU A 127 -27.30 0.41 28.92
CA LEU A 127 -25.94 0.92 29.03
C LEU A 127 -25.32 0.63 30.39
N LEU A 128 -26.07 0.81 31.47
CA LEU A 128 -25.63 0.51 32.83
C LEU A 128 -25.25 -0.97 32.96
N PHE A 129 -26.06 -1.88 32.42
CA PHE A 129 -25.79 -3.32 32.43
C PHE A 129 -24.51 -3.66 31.66
N SER A 130 -24.33 -3.12 30.45
CA SER A 130 -23.10 -3.30 29.66
C SER A 130 -21.87 -2.76 30.40
N ALA A 131 -21.97 -1.55 30.98
CA ALA A 131 -20.89 -0.91 31.72
C ALA A 131 -20.43 -1.74 32.92
N TRP A 132 -21.36 -2.32 33.67
CA TRP A 132 -21.02 -3.11 34.85
C TRP A 132 -20.26 -4.39 34.51
N LEU A 133 -20.58 -5.01 33.38
CA LEU A 133 -19.99 -6.27 32.97
C LEU A 133 -18.67 -6.10 32.20
N ARG A 134 -18.57 -5.07 31.35
CA ARG A 134 -17.45 -4.91 30.42
C ARG A 134 -16.36 -3.96 30.92
N LEU A 135 -16.68 -3.00 31.81
CA LEU A 135 -15.65 -2.10 32.36
C LEU A 135 -14.84 -2.76 33.48
N PRO A 136 -13.53 -2.44 33.58
CA PRO A 136 -12.65 -2.94 34.64
C PRO A 136 -13.18 -2.67 36.06
N LYS A 137 -12.86 -3.56 37.01
CA LYS A 137 -13.36 -3.48 38.40
C LYS A 137 -12.85 -2.27 39.17
N ASP A 138 -11.70 -1.73 38.79
CA ASP A 138 -11.06 -0.53 39.34
C ASP A 138 -11.77 0.78 38.97
N VAL A 139 -12.67 0.76 37.98
CA VAL A 139 -13.48 1.94 37.65
C VAL A 139 -14.57 2.14 38.69
N ASP A 140 -14.48 3.26 39.42
CA ASP A 140 -15.45 3.67 40.44
C ASP A 140 -16.88 3.82 39.89
N SER A 141 -17.87 3.56 40.73
CA SER A 141 -19.30 3.63 40.40
C SER A 141 -19.72 4.99 39.87
N ASN A 142 -19.17 6.08 40.42
CA ASN A 142 -19.51 7.43 39.95
C ASN A 142 -18.87 7.72 38.59
N LYS A 143 -17.62 7.28 38.37
CA LYS A 143 -16.96 7.40 37.06
C LYS A 143 -17.70 6.61 35.98
N ARG A 144 -18.21 5.40 36.28
CA ARG A 144 -19.04 4.62 35.34
C ARG A 144 -20.30 5.37 34.94
N LYS A 145 -21.01 5.95 35.91
CA LYS A 145 -22.23 6.74 35.64
C LYS A 145 -21.94 7.97 34.77
N ILE A 146 -20.88 8.72 35.09
CA ILE A 146 -20.45 9.87 34.28
C ILE A 146 -20.11 9.44 32.86
N PHE A 147 -19.36 8.34 32.70
CA PHE A 147 -19.02 7.80 31.39
C PHE A 147 -20.25 7.37 30.57
N ILE A 148 -21.26 6.75 31.20
CA ILE A 148 -22.52 6.42 30.54
C ILE A 148 -23.24 7.69 30.05
N GLU A 149 -23.26 8.77 30.84
CA GLU A 149 -23.83 10.04 30.41
C GLU A 149 -23.08 10.64 29.21
N GLU A 150 -21.73 10.58 29.22
CA GLU A 150 -20.91 11.03 28.09
C GLU A 150 -21.19 10.22 26.81
N VAL A 151 -21.31 8.89 26.92
CA VAL A 151 -21.66 8.03 25.77
C VAL A 151 -23.08 8.34 25.26
N MET A 152 -24.07 8.51 26.14
CA MET A 152 -25.43 8.89 25.74
C MET A 152 -25.47 10.27 25.05
N GLU A 153 -24.59 11.18 25.44
CA GLU A 153 -24.45 12.49 24.80
C GLU A 153 -23.80 12.35 23.42
N LEU A 154 -22.73 11.55 23.30
CA LEU A 154 -22.01 11.29 22.05
C LEU A 154 -22.91 10.68 20.95
N VAL A 155 -23.79 9.75 21.33
CA VAL A 155 -24.76 9.12 20.43
C VAL A 155 -26.13 9.81 20.42
N GLU A 156 -26.26 10.97 21.08
CA GLU A 156 -27.48 11.78 21.12
C GLU A 156 -28.74 11.04 21.62
N LEU A 157 -28.58 10.11 22.56
CA LEU A 157 -29.67 9.35 23.19
C LEU A 157 -30.15 9.92 24.52
N LYS A 158 -29.53 11.00 25.01
CA LYS A 158 -29.87 11.65 26.30
C LYS A 158 -31.37 11.94 26.48
N PRO A 159 -32.13 12.43 25.47
CA PRO A 159 -33.58 12.63 25.61
C PRO A 159 -34.37 11.33 25.81
N LEU A 160 -33.83 10.21 25.35
CA LEU A 160 -34.45 8.88 25.38
C LEU A 160 -33.95 8.01 26.54
N ARG A 161 -33.23 8.60 27.49
CA ARG A 161 -32.62 7.91 28.65
C ARG A 161 -33.55 6.89 29.32
N ASN A 162 -34.78 7.31 29.63
CA ASN A 162 -35.77 6.50 30.35
C ASN A 162 -36.79 5.84 29.42
N ALA A 163 -36.61 5.94 28.10
CA ALA A 163 -37.49 5.29 27.15
C ALA A 163 -37.25 3.78 27.16
N LEU A 164 -38.33 3.00 27.08
CA LEU A 164 -38.27 1.56 26.93
C LEU A 164 -37.76 1.19 25.54
N VAL A 165 -36.87 0.19 25.48
CA VAL A 165 -36.32 -0.31 24.22
C VAL A 165 -37.42 -0.88 23.33
N GLY A 166 -38.32 -1.70 23.89
CA GLY A 166 -39.46 -2.29 23.17
C GLY A 166 -39.08 -3.31 22.10
N LEU A 167 -40.10 -3.91 21.47
CA LEU A 167 -39.95 -4.91 20.42
C LEU A 167 -39.76 -4.25 19.04
N PRO A 168 -38.80 -4.72 18.22
CA PRO A 168 -38.59 -4.19 16.87
C PRO A 168 -39.87 -4.17 16.03
N GLY A 169 -40.18 -3.01 15.43
CA GLY A 169 -41.34 -2.83 14.55
C GLY A 169 -42.71 -2.79 15.23
N VAL A 170 -42.77 -2.91 16.56
CA VAL A 170 -44.04 -2.91 17.31
C VAL A 170 -44.15 -1.72 18.25
N ASN A 171 -43.19 -1.53 19.15
CA ASN A 171 -43.23 -0.46 20.15
C ASN A 171 -41.82 -0.09 20.66
N GLY A 172 -41.74 0.98 21.45
CA GLY A 172 -40.48 1.47 22.03
C GLY A 172 -39.68 2.32 21.05
N LEU A 173 -38.40 2.00 20.88
CA LEU A 173 -37.48 2.77 20.05
C LEU A 173 -37.70 2.54 18.56
N SER A 174 -37.59 3.61 17.78
CA SER A 174 -37.50 3.52 16.32
C SER A 174 -36.24 2.78 15.87
N THR A 175 -36.21 2.29 14.62
CA THR A 175 -35.05 1.57 14.05
C THR A 175 -33.76 2.39 14.16
N GLU A 176 -33.84 3.68 13.87
CA GLU A 176 -32.74 4.65 13.95
C GLU A 176 -32.19 4.77 15.38
N GLN A 177 -33.07 4.98 16.36
CA GLN A 177 -32.70 5.09 17.78
C GLN A 177 -32.13 3.78 18.32
N ARG A 178 -32.65 2.65 17.83
CA ARG A 178 -32.18 1.31 18.20
C ARG A 178 -30.76 1.04 17.68
N LYS A 179 -30.43 1.47 16.46
CA LYS A 179 -29.05 1.38 15.94
C LYS A 179 -28.08 2.22 16.78
N ARG A 180 -28.47 3.44 17.16
CA ARG A 180 -27.66 4.26 18.07
C ARG A 180 -27.50 3.61 19.44
N LEU A 181 -28.51 2.90 19.94
CA LEU A 181 -28.40 2.12 21.17
C LEU A 181 -27.39 0.98 21.03
N THR A 182 -27.38 0.25 19.92
CA THR A 182 -26.37 -0.78 19.63
C THR A 182 -24.96 -0.20 19.68
N ILE A 183 -24.73 0.93 19.00
CA ILE A 183 -23.44 1.64 19.02
C ILE A 183 -23.07 2.05 20.45
N ALA A 184 -24.02 2.60 21.21
CA ALA A 184 -23.78 3.03 22.59
C ALA A 184 -23.43 1.86 23.53
N VAL A 185 -24.11 0.71 23.40
CA VAL A 185 -23.84 -0.50 24.21
C VAL A 185 -22.42 -1.01 23.99
N GLU A 186 -21.93 -0.96 22.75
CA GLU A 186 -20.55 -1.33 22.41
C GLU A 186 -19.54 -0.27 22.88
N LEU A 187 -19.86 1.02 22.76
CA LEU A 187 -18.99 2.12 23.20
C LEU A 187 -18.77 2.17 24.71
N VAL A 188 -19.76 1.73 25.49
CA VAL A 188 -19.66 1.65 26.95
C VAL A 188 -18.58 0.66 27.42
N ALA A 189 -18.15 -0.28 26.57
CA ALA A 189 -17.00 -1.13 26.87
C ALA A 189 -15.65 -0.38 26.76
N ASN A 190 -15.67 0.90 26.35
CA ASN A 190 -14.51 1.73 26.05
C ASN A 190 -13.52 1.08 25.05
N PRO A 191 -13.99 0.52 23.90
CA PRO A 191 -13.11 -0.11 22.92
C PRO A 191 -12.25 0.92 22.20
N SER A 192 -11.10 0.48 21.70
CA SER A 192 -10.17 1.29 20.88
C SER A 192 -10.42 1.11 19.38
N ILE A 193 -10.93 -0.07 18.99
CA ILE A 193 -11.26 -0.45 17.61
C ILE A 193 -12.74 -0.84 17.57
N ILE A 194 -13.49 -0.39 16.57
CA ILE A 194 -14.92 -0.70 16.43
C ILE A 194 -15.19 -1.15 14.99
N PHE A 195 -15.81 -2.32 14.86
CA PHE A 195 -16.37 -2.82 13.61
C PHE A 195 -17.88 -2.61 13.62
N MET A 196 -18.45 -2.13 12.52
CA MET A 196 -19.90 -1.95 12.38
C MET A 196 -20.41 -2.60 11.10
N ASP A 197 -21.31 -3.57 11.22
CA ASP A 197 -21.90 -4.25 10.07
C ASP A 197 -23.17 -3.55 9.60
N GLU A 198 -23.10 -2.86 8.46
CA GLU A 198 -24.20 -2.14 7.83
C GLU A 198 -25.02 -1.25 8.79
N PRO A 199 -24.40 -0.22 9.41
CA PRO A 199 -25.06 0.66 10.36
C PRO A 199 -26.18 1.50 9.73
N THR A 200 -26.30 1.55 8.40
CA THR A 200 -27.35 2.29 7.68
C THR A 200 -28.45 1.40 7.12
N SER A 201 -28.39 0.08 7.31
CA SER A 201 -29.38 -0.87 6.78
C SER A 201 -30.78 -0.65 7.35
N GLY A 202 -31.80 -0.72 6.49
CA GLY A 202 -33.21 -0.59 6.90
C GLY A 202 -33.63 0.83 7.33
N LEU A 203 -32.80 1.84 7.05
CA LEU A 203 -33.09 3.25 7.34
C LEU A 203 -33.36 4.05 6.07
N ASP A 204 -34.19 5.08 6.19
CA ASP A 204 -34.27 6.13 5.17
C ASP A 204 -33.03 7.04 5.22
N ALA A 205 -32.86 7.90 4.20
CA ALA A 205 -31.69 8.75 4.08
C ALA A 205 -31.47 9.69 5.28
N ARG A 206 -32.56 10.21 5.89
CA ARG A 206 -32.46 11.13 7.02
C ARG A 206 -32.04 10.38 8.29
N ALA A 207 -32.69 9.24 8.56
CA ALA A 207 -32.36 8.39 9.69
C ALA A 207 -30.92 7.85 9.59
N ALA A 208 -30.51 7.43 8.40
CA ALA A 208 -29.14 6.98 8.14
C ALA A 208 -28.11 8.10 8.38
N ALA A 209 -28.40 9.34 7.97
CA ALA A 209 -27.53 10.49 8.25
C ALA A 209 -27.38 10.78 9.75
N ILE A 210 -28.45 10.62 10.55
CA ILE A 210 -28.38 10.79 12.01
C ILE A 210 -27.47 9.71 12.63
N VAL A 211 -27.63 8.43 12.23
CA VAL A 211 -26.74 7.36 12.70
C VAL A 211 -25.30 7.63 12.28
N MET A 212 -25.05 8.01 11.03
CA MET A 212 -23.70 8.30 10.55
C MET A 212 -23.05 9.48 11.26
N ARG A 213 -23.82 10.50 11.67
CA ARG A 213 -23.33 11.58 12.54
C ARG A 213 -22.82 11.02 13.88
N THR A 214 -23.53 10.07 14.49
CA THR A 214 -23.06 9.45 15.74
C THR A 214 -21.81 8.58 15.55
N VAL A 215 -21.70 7.90 14.40
CA VAL A 215 -20.49 7.17 14.01
C VAL A 215 -19.32 8.15 13.84
N ARG A 216 -19.55 9.29 13.20
CA ARG A 216 -18.55 10.36 13.05
C ARG A 216 -18.08 10.92 14.38
N ASN A 217 -19.01 11.28 15.25
CA ASN A 217 -18.69 11.73 16.61
C ASN A 217 -17.81 10.71 17.36
N THR A 218 -18.07 9.41 17.14
CA THR A 218 -17.27 8.32 17.70
C THR A 218 -15.86 8.27 17.15
N VAL A 219 -15.67 8.44 15.84
CA VAL A 219 -14.35 8.50 15.20
C VAL A 219 -13.54 9.69 15.72
N ASP A 220 -14.19 10.84 15.86
CA ASP A 220 -13.57 12.09 16.30
C ASP A 220 -13.00 12.03 17.73
N THR A 221 -13.38 11.02 18.51
CA THR A 221 -12.73 10.71 19.80
C THR A 221 -11.33 10.12 19.66
N GLY A 222 -10.91 9.70 18.45
CA GLY A 222 -9.62 9.07 18.16
C GLY A 222 -9.67 7.54 18.03
N ARG A 223 -10.86 6.94 17.93
CA ARG A 223 -11.02 5.49 17.75
C ARG A 223 -10.79 5.06 16.31
N THR A 224 -10.39 3.81 16.12
CA THR A 224 -10.37 3.18 14.79
C THR A 224 -11.75 2.62 14.51
N VAL A 225 -12.44 3.11 13.49
CA VAL A 225 -13.79 2.65 13.16
C VAL A 225 -13.85 2.18 11.72
N VAL A 226 -14.34 0.96 11.52
CA VAL A 226 -14.52 0.34 10.21
C VAL A 226 -15.97 -0.05 10.09
N CYS A 227 -16.63 0.32 9.00
CA CYS A 227 -18.01 -0.11 8.77
C CYS A 227 -18.25 -0.61 7.36
N THR A 228 -19.07 -1.65 7.24
CA THR A 228 -19.57 -2.11 5.94
C THR A 228 -20.75 -1.25 5.52
N ILE A 229 -20.79 -0.82 4.26
CA ILE A 229 -21.93 -0.07 3.73
C ILE A 229 -22.33 -0.60 2.36
N HIS A 230 -23.65 -0.71 2.17
CA HIS A 230 -24.28 -1.08 0.91
C HIS A 230 -24.95 0.16 0.27
N GLN A 231 -24.41 0.63 -0.87
CA GLN A 231 -24.98 1.70 -1.70
C GLN A 231 -25.44 2.96 -0.93
N PRO A 232 -24.51 3.76 -0.34
CA PRO A 232 -24.86 4.96 0.42
C PRO A 232 -25.31 6.12 -0.48
N SER A 233 -26.03 7.08 0.11
CA SER A 233 -26.21 8.40 -0.48
C SER A 233 -24.89 9.17 -0.53
N ILE A 234 -24.83 10.22 -1.36
CA ILE A 234 -23.64 11.09 -1.49
C ILE A 234 -23.24 11.66 -0.12
N ASP A 235 -24.20 12.21 0.64
CA ASP A 235 -23.93 12.79 1.97
C ASP A 235 -23.31 11.80 2.95
N ILE A 236 -23.72 10.53 2.89
CA ILE A 236 -23.16 9.47 3.75
C ILE A 236 -21.79 9.04 3.24
N PHE A 237 -21.62 8.94 1.93
CA PHE A 237 -20.36 8.52 1.32
C PHE A 237 -19.24 9.53 1.58
N GLU A 238 -19.56 10.82 1.46
CA GLU A 238 -18.65 11.93 1.75
C GLU A 238 -18.30 12.06 3.25
N ALA A 239 -19.06 11.40 4.12
CA ALA A 239 -18.72 11.33 5.54
C ALA A 239 -17.60 10.34 5.85
N PHE A 240 -17.07 9.58 4.87
CA PHE A 240 -15.95 8.66 5.05
C PHE A 240 -14.60 9.30 4.73
N ASP A 241 -13.56 8.87 5.44
CA ASP A 241 -12.20 9.35 5.23
C ASP A 241 -11.45 8.43 4.25
N GLU A 242 -11.62 7.13 4.42
CA GLU A 242 -10.98 6.08 3.61
C GLU A 242 -12.00 5.08 3.10
N LEU A 243 -11.68 4.48 1.95
CA LEU A 243 -12.45 3.41 1.33
C LEU A 243 -11.57 2.17 1.16
N PHE A 244 -12.11 1.03 1.55
CA PHE A 244 -11.60 -0.30 1.25
C PHE A 244 -12.65 -1.01 0.38
N LEU A 245 -12.37 -1.14 -0.92
CA LEU A 245 -13.29 -1.68 -1.92
C LEU A 245 -12.89 -3.10 -2.31
N MET A 246 -13.87 -4.01 -2.28
CA MET A 246 -13.70 -5.42 -2.62
C MET A 246 -14.58 -5.84 -3.81
N LYS A 247 -14.07 -6.74 -4.66
CA LYS A 247 -14.87 -7.44 -5.69
C LYS A 247 -15.30 -8.82 -5.24
N ARG A 248 -16.27 -9.37 -5.99
CA ARG A 248 -16.65 -10.78 -5.88
C ARG A 248 -15.45 -11.67 -6.12
N GLY A 249 -15.25 -12.65 -5.25
CA GLY A 249 -14.04 -13.48 -5.24
C GLY A 249 -13.06 -13.15 -4.12
N GLY A 250 -13.35 -12.13 -3.30
CA GLY A 250 -12.58 -11.83 -2.09
C GLY A 250 -11.26 -11.14 -2.38
N GLU A 251 -11.23 -10.26 -3.37
CA GLU A 251 -10.05 -9.50 -3.77
C GLU A 251 -10.29 -8.00 -3.59
N GLU A 252 -9.27 -7.28 -3.16
CA GLU A 252 -9.30 -5.81 -3.12
C GLU A 252 -9.16 -5.18 -4.52
N ILE A 253 -9.89 -4.10 -4.74
CA ILE A 253 -9.87 -3.29 -5.97
C ILE A 253 -9.25 -1.91 -5.70
N TYR A 254 -9.46 -1.39 -4.50
CA TYR A 254 -9.01 -0.07 -4.06
C TYR A 254 -8.92 -0.03 -2.54
N ALA A 255 -7.82 0.47 -2.00
CA ALA A 255 -7.72 0.82 -0.58
C ALA A 255 -6.99 2.16 -0.45
N GLY A 256 -7.69 3.20 -0.02
CA GLY A 256 -7.13 4.54 0.02
C GLY A 256 -8.08 5.63 0.51
N PRO A 257 -7.61 6.87 0.61
CA PRO A 257 -8.42 8.02 1.00
C PRO A 257 -9.43 8.37 -0.10
N LEU A 258 -10.66 8.72 0.29
CA LEU A 258 -11.67 9.18 -0.68
C LEU A 258 -11.29 10.54 -1.32
N GLY A 259 -10.63 11.41 -0.54
CA GLY A 259 -10.37 12.80 -0.90
C GLY A 259 -11.63 13.67 -0.75
N HIS A 260 -11.45 14.98 -0.83
CA HIS A 260 -12.59 15.91 -0.76
C HIS A 260 -13.49 15.70 -1.98
N ASN A 261 -14.80 15.47 -1.77
CA ASN A 261 -15.76 15.19 -2.84
C ASN A 261 -15.38 13.96 -3.68
N SER A 262 -14.84 12.93 -3.01
CA SER A 262 -14.42 11.67 -3.62
C SER A 262 -13.40 11.84 -4.77
N SER A 263 -12.66 12.95 -4.79
CA SER A 263 -11.79 13.32 -5.92
C SER A 263 -10.66 12.34 -6.17
N GLU A 264 -10.00 11.82 -5.12
CA GLU A 264 -8.91 10.85 -5.24
C GLU A 264 -9.43 9.50 -5.76
N LEU A 265 -10.60 9.08 -5.29
CA LEU A 265 -11.28 7.88 -5.77
C LEU A 265 -11.66 8.00 -7.25
N ILE A 266 -12.33 9.10 -7.62
CA ILE A 266 -12.79 9.34 -8.99
C ILE A 266 -11.57 9.38 -9.93
N LYS A 267 -10.52 10.10 -9.54
CA LYS A 267 -9.29 10.19 -10.31
C LYS A 267 -8.68 8.80 -10.55
N TYR A 268 -8.57 7.97 -9.51
CA TYR A 268 -8.05 6.60 -9.63
C TYR A 268 -8.85 5.78 -10.66
N PHE A 269 -10.18 5.78 -10.59
CA PHE A 269 -10.99 4.98 -11.52
C PHE A 269 -11.07 5.58 -12.94
N GLU A 270 -11.04 6.91 -13.09
CA GLU A 270 -11.04 7.58 -14.39
C GLU A 270 -9.70 7.45 -15.13
N GLU A 271 -8.59 7.24 -14.41
CA GLU A 271 -7.29 6.91 -15.01
C GLU A 271 -7.29 5.51 -15.65
N ILE A 272 -8.22 4.63 -15.26
CA ILE A 272 -8.33 3.29 -15.84
C ILE A 272 -9.02 3.35 -17.21
N GLN A 273 -8.29 2.95 -18.25
CA GLN A 273 -8.76 3.01 -19.63
C GLN A 273 -10.05 2.20 -19.85
N GLY A 274 -11.05 2.86 -20.42
CA GLY A 274 -12.35 2.26 -20.75
C GLY A 274 -13.41 2.42 -19.68
N VAL A 275 -13.04 2.85 -18.46
CA VAL A 275 -14.02 3.27 -17.45
C VAL A 275 -14.76 4.52 -17.93
N SER A 276 -16.09 4.46 -17.89
CA SER A 276 -16.91 5.63 -18.20
C SER A 276 -16.74 6.70 -17.14
N LYS A 277 -16.35 7.92 -17.54
CA LYS A 277 -16.27 9.07 -16.62
C LYS A 277 -17.57 9.29 -15.86
N ILE A 278 -17.45 9.78 -14.63
CA ILE A 278 -18.63 10.07 -13.82
C ILE A 278 -19.39 11.25 -14.44
N LYS A 279 -20.73 11.16 -14.44
CA LYS A 279 -21.59 12.27 -14.89
C LYS A 279 -21.72 13.28 -13.76
N ASP A 280 -21.82 14.56 -14.12
CA ASP A 280 -22.03 15.62 -13.14
C ASP A 280 -23.32 15.38 -12.33
N GLY A 281 -23.23 15.55 -11.00
CA GLY A 281 -24.29 15.25 -10.04
C GLY A 281 -24.61 13.76 -9.82
N TYR A 282 -23.84 12.82 -10.40
CA TYR A 282 -24.03 11.40 -10.18
C TYR A 282 -23.31 10.93 -8.91
N ASN A 283 -23.86 9.93 -8.21
CA ASN A 283 -23.32 9.44 -6.95
C ASN A 283 -22.02 8.65 -7.18
N PRO A 284 -20.86 9.09 -6.65
CA PRO A 284 -19.58 8.39 -6.83
C PRO A 284 -19.60 6.95 -6.31
N ALA A 285 -20.28 6.69 -5.19
CA ALA A 285 -20.40 5.35 -4.62
C ALA A 285 -21.17 4.39 -5.56
N THR A 286 -22.25 4.89 -6.17
CA THR A 286 -23.05 4.11 -7.14
C THR A 286 -22.26 3.87 -8.41
N TRP A 287 -21.65 4.92 -8.96
CA TRP A 287 -20.82 4.85 -10.15
C TRP A 287 -19.69 3.84 -10.03
N MET A 288 -18.93 3.91 -8.93
CA MET A 288 -17.83 2.98 -8.67
C MET A 288 -18.31 1.53 -8.61
N LEU A 289 -19.41 1.26 -7.91
CA LEU A 289 -19.97 -0.10 -7.84
C LEU A 289 -20.46 -0.61 -9.21
N GLU A 290 -20.97 0.26 -10.08
CA GLU A 290 -21.38 -0.07 -11.46
C GLU A 290 -20.18 -0.39 -12.37
N VAL A 291 -19.13 0.44 -12.28
CA VAL A 291 -17.90 0.28 -13.08
C VAL A 291 -17.14 -0.99 -12.69
N THR A 292 -17.14 -1.34 -11.40
CA THR A 292 -16.43 -2.52 -10.87
C THR A 292 -17.22 -3.83 -10.98
N THR A 293 -18.30 -3.88 -11.77
CA THR A 293 -19.06 -5.12 -11.98
C THR A 293 -18.32 -6.11 -12.88
N ILE A 294 -18.51 -7.42 -12.62
CA ILE A 294 -17.92 -8.51 -13.43
C ILE A 294 -18.28 -8.38 -14.92
N SER A 295 -19.50 -7.94 -15.22
CA SER A 295 -19.94 -7.73 -16.60
C SER A 295 -19.14 -6.63 -17.29
N GLN A 296 -18.83 -5.53 -16.58
CA GLN A 296 -17.97 -4.49 -17.11
C GLN A 296 -16.50 -4.94 -17.22
N GLU A 297 -15.97 -5.68 -16.24
CA GLU A 297 -14.63 -6.30 -16.34
C GLU A 297 -14.51 -7.16 -17.61
N GLN A 298 -15.53 -7.98 -17.91
CA GLN A 298 -15.56 -8.83 -19.10
C GLN A 298 -15.71 -8.03 -20.41
N ILE A 299 -16.49 -6.94 -20.40
CA ILE A 299 -16.66 -6.06 -21.58
C ILE A 299 -15.38 -5.27 -21.86
N LEU A 300 -14.72 -4.80 -20.80
CA LEU A 300 -13.48 -4.03 -20.87
C LEU A 300 -12.26 -4.93 -21.11
N GLY A 301 -12.34 -6.22 -20.78
CA GLY A 301 -11.24 -7.18 -20.90
C GLY A 301 -10.12 -6.91 -19.89
N VAL A 302 -10.45 -6.34 -18.72
CA VAL A 302 -9.46 -5.91 -17.72
C VAL A 302 -9.79 -6.51 -16.36
N ASP A 303 -8.77 -6.91 -15.60
CA ASP A 303 -8.89 -7.32 -14.21
C ASP A 303 -8.44 -6.17 -13.29
N PHE A 304 -9.37 -5.58 -12.54
CA PHE A 304 -9.04 -4.44 -11.66
C PHE A 304 -8.12 -4.84 -10.48
N SER A 305 -8.08 -6.11 -10.07
CA SER A 305 -7.15 -6.62 -9.04
C SER A 305 -5.70 -6.57 -9.55
N ASP A 306 -5.50 -6.94 -10.82
CA ASP A 306 -4.19 -6.84 -11.48
C ASP A 306 -3.78 -5.39 -11.72
N ILE A 307 -4.72 -4.48 -11.97
CA ILE A 307 -4.43 -3.04 -12.12
C ILE A 307 -4.00 -2.45 -10.76
N TYR A 308 -4.72 -2.75 -9.68
CA TYR A 308 -4.42 -2.23 -8.35
C TYR A 308 -3.06 -2.71 -7.83
N LYS A 309 -2.71 -3.99 -8.03
CA LYS A 309 -1.38 -4.54 -7.70
C LYS A 309 -0.24 -3.92 -8.53
N LYS A 310 -0.56 -3.32 -9.68
CA LYS A 310 0.39 -2.60 -10.53
C LYS A 310 0.44 -1.09 -10.24
N SER A 311 -0.46 -0.57 -9.40
CA SER A 311 -0.55 0.87 -9.09
C SER A 311 0.66 1.39 -8.32
N GLU A 312 0.95 2.68 -8.49
CA GLU A 312 2.10 3.37 -7.90
C GLU A 312 2.09 3.37 -6.35
N LEU A 313 0.91 3.38 -5.75
CA LEU A 313 0.71 3.28 -4.29
C LEU A 313 1.26 1.95 -3.72
N TYR A 314 1.06 0.84 -4.42
CA TYR A 314 1.59 -0.46 -4.00
C TYR A 314 3.13 -0.51 -4.12
N GLN A 315 3.71 0.10 -5.16
CA GLN A 315 5.15 0.11 -5.41
C GLN A 315 5.94 0.93 -4.37
N PHE A 316 5.43 2.10 -3.97
CA PHE A 316 6.07 2.92 -2.93
C PHE A 316 6.09 2.22 -1.56
N PHE A 317 4.99 1.56 -1.18
CA PHE A 317 4.89 0.81 0.07
C PHE A 317 5.87 -0.38 0.11
N PHE A 318 5.93 -1.16 -0.97
CA PHE A 318 6.80 -2.33 -1.06
C PHE A 318 8.31 -1.97 -1.08
N THR A 319 8.67 -0.86 -1.73
CA THR A 319 10.06 -0.36 -1.77
C THR A 319 10.58 0.00 -0.36
N GLY A 320 9.73 0.58 0.50
CA GLY A 320 10.09 0.89 1.88
C GLY A 320 10.39 -0.35 2.73
N ILE A 321 9.62 -1.43 2.55
CA ILE A 321 9.82 -2.70 3.27
C ILE A 321 11.13 -3.38 2.82
N ILE A 322 11.39 -3.38 1.51
CA ILE A 322 12.64 -3.93 0.96
C ILE A 322 13.86 -3.12 1.45
N ALA A 323 13.76 -1.80 1.51
CA ALA A 323 14.85 -0.95 2.01
C ALA A 323 15.23 -1.30 3.46
N LEU A 324 14.22 -1.54 4.31
CA LEU A 324 14.44 -1.99 5.70
C LEU A 324 15.04 -3.41 5.76
N LEU A 325 14.57 -4.33 4.91
CA LEU A 325 15.10 -5.69 4.83
C LEU A 325 16.57 -5.70 4.40
N LEU A 326 16.93 -4.99 3.33
CA LEU A 326 18.33 -4.89 2.88
C LEU A 326 19.20 -4.14 3.89
N GLY A 327 18.69 -3.07 4.50
CA GLY A 327 19.39 -2.33 5.55
C GLY A 327 19.69 -3.19 6.79
N THR A 328 18.79 -4.10 7.16
CA THR A 328 19.03 -5.05 8.27
C THR A 328 20.00 -6.17 7.91
N ILE A 329 19.97 -6.68 6.67
CA ILE A 329 20.91 -7.72 6.19
C ILE A 329 22.34 -7.17 6.14
N PHE A 330 22.52 -5.94 5.66
CA PHE A 330 23.83 -5.31 5.46
C PHE A 330 24.21 -4.32 6.57
N TRP A 331 23.68 -4.55 7.77
CA TRP A 331 23.84 -3.66 8.91
C TRP A 331 25.32 -3.40 9.25
N ASP A 332 25.70 -2.12 9.28
CA ASP A 332 27.02 -1.65 9.69
C ASP A 332 28.21 -2.36 8.98
N LEU A 333 28.04 -2.60 7.67
CA LEU A 333 29.13 -3.08 6.81
C LEU A 333 29.94 -1.94 6.19
N GLY A 334 29.33 -0.77 6.02
CA GLY A 334 29.93 0.37 5.34
C GLY A 334 31.08 1.04 6.11
N SER A 335 31.05 0.92 7.44
CA SER A 335 32.03 1.52 8.37
C SER A 335 33.34 0.72 8.48
N LYS A 336 33.33 -0.56 8.06
CA LYS A 336 34.46 -1.48 8.19
C LYS A 336 35.36 -1.39 6.95
N VAL A 337 36.62 -1.01 7.15
CA VAL A 337 37.60 -0.80 6.06
C VAL A 337 38.97 -1.40 6.34
N TYR A 338 39.07 -2.29 7.34
CA TYR A 338 40.35 -2.80 7.84
C TYR A 338 40.86 -4.01 7.05
N THR A 339 39.95 -4.87 6.57
CA THR A 339 40.30 -6.06 5.80
C THR A 339 39.79 -5.96 4.36
N SER A 340 40.49 -6.57 3.40
CA SER A 340 40.05 -6.67 2.00
C SER A 340 38.64 -7.28 1.87
N GLN A 341 38.25 -8.16 2.80
CA GLN A 341 36.92 -8.75 2.86
C GLN A 341 35.85 -7.73 3.26
N ASP A 342 36.16 -6.74 4.10
CA ASP A 342 35.21 -5.72 4.52
C ASP A 342 34.83 -4.82 3.34
N LEU A 343 35.82 -4.41 2.53
CA LEU A 343 35.59 -3.66 1.30
C LEU A 343 34.80 -4.47 0.27
N LEU A 344 35.06 -5.77 0.15
CA LEU A 344 34.28 -6.66 -0.71
C LEU A 344 32.84 -6.80 -0.20
N ASN A 345 32.62 -6.90 1.11
CA ASN A 345 31.28 -6.98 1.69
C ASN A 345 30.49 -5.66 1.50
N ALA A 346 31.14 -4.51 1.69
CA ALA A 346 30.53 -3.21 1.47
C ALA A 346 30.22 -2.93 -0.01
N MET A 347 31.11 -3.35 -0.91
CA MET A 347 30.82 -3.31 -2.34
C MET A 347 29.69 -4.29 -2.72
N GLY A 348 29.65 -5.46 -2.07
CA GLY A 348 28.59 -6.45 -2.22
C GLY A 348 27.22 -5.91 -1.81
N SER A 349 27.13 -5.13 -0.73
CA SER A 349 25.87 -4.51 -0.31
C SER A 349 25.38 -3.46 -1.30
N MET A 350 26.27 -2.59 -1.80
CA MET A 350 25.95 -1.63 -2.87
C MET A 350 25.48 -2.34 -4.14
N TYR A 351 26.17 -3.42 -4.51
CA TYR A 351 25.84 -4.25 -5.66
C TYR A 351 24.47 -4.90 -5.55
N SER A 352 24.20 -5.57 -4.42
CA SER A 352 22.91 -6.20 -4.16
C SER A 352 21.79 -5.18 -4.12
N ALA A 353 22.00 -4.02 -3.49
CA ALA A 353 21.02 -2.93 -3.45
C ALA A 353 20.64 -2.45 -4.86
N VAL A 354 21.65 -2.11 -5.67
CA VAL A 354 21.48 -1.60 -7.04
C VAL A 354 20.80 -2.61 -7.97
N LEU A 355 21.27 -3.86 -7.99
CA LEU A 355 20.66 -4.86 -8.87
C LEU A 355 19.25 -5.21 -8.44
N PHE A 356 19.00 -5.36 -7.15
CA PHE A 356 17.69 -5.74 -6.66
C PHE A 356 16.66 -4.65 -6.97
N ILE A 357 16.95 -3.39 -6.60
CA ILE A 357 16.01 -2.28 -6.86
C ILE A 357 15.85 -2.01 -8.36
N GLY A 358 16.94 -2.07 -9.13
CA GLY A 358 16.91 -1.82 -10.57
C GLY A 358 16.13 -2.87 -11.34
N VAL A 359 16.33 -4.16 -11.04
CA VAL A 359 15.56 -5.25 -11.67
C VAL A 359 14.09 -5.16 -11.31
N MET A 360 13.76 -4.90 -10.04
CA MET A 360 12.37 -4.75 -9.60
C MET A 360 11.66 -3.60 -10.33
N ASN A 361 12.30 -2.42 -10.40
CA ASN A 361 11.74 -1.26 -11.12
C ASN A 361 11.57 -1.55 -12.61
N CYS A 362 12.53 -2.23 -13.26
CA CYS A 362 12.34 -2.63 -14.65
C CYS A 362 11.17 -3.60 -14.83
N THR A 363 11.01 -4.60 -13.95
CA THR A 363 9.90 -5.57 -14.07
C THR A 363 8.54 -4.94 -13.81
N SER A 364 8.45 -3.88 -13.00
CA SER A 364 7.19 -3.20 -12.72
C SER A 364 6.73 -2.31 -13.88
N VAL A 365 7.66 -1.68 -14.58
CA VAL A 365 7.37 -0.75 -15.69
C VAL A 365 6.95 -1.47 -16.98
N GLN A 366 7.48 -2.67 -17.24
CA GLN A 366 7.20 -3.44 -18.46
C GLN A 366 5.70 -3.67 -18.77
N PRO A 367 4.88 -4.18 -17.85
CA PRO A 367 3.45 -4.40 -18.13
C PRO A 367 2.70 -3.08 -18.37
N VAL A 368 3.03 -2.02 -17.65
CA VAL A 368 2.40 -0.69 -17.79
C VAL A 368 2.63 -0.13 -19.19
N VAL A 369 3.90 -0.12 -19.64
CA VAL A 369 4.27 0.36 -20.98
C VAL A 369 3.64 -0.47 -22.08
N ALA A 370 3.44 -1.77 -21.86
CA ALA A 370 2.82 -2.65 -22.85
C ALA A 370 1.33 -2.34 -23.07
N VAL A 371 0.61 -2.00 -21.99
CA VAL A 371 -0.78 -1.54 -22.05
C VAL A 371 -0.86 -0.19 -22.73
N GLU A 372 -0.07 0.79 -22.28
CA GLU A 372 -0.02 2.15 -22.84
C GLU A 372 0.33 2.16 -24.34
N ARG A 373 1.28 1.33 -24.76
CA ARG A 373 1.62 1.16 -26.18
C ARG A 373 0.43 0.68 -27.03
N THR A 374 -0.43 -0.16 -26.46
CA THR A 374 -1.62 -0.67 -27.17
C THR A 374 -2.61 0.46 -27.43
N VAL A 375 -2.75 1.39 -26.49
CA VAL A 375 -3.58 2.59 -26.64
C VAL A 375 -2.94 3.61 -27.57
N PHE A 376 -1.63 3.81 -27.48
CA PHE A 376 -0.87 4.62 -28.42
C PHE A 376 -1.12 4.20 -29.88
N TYR A 377 -1.11 2.90 -30.19
CA TYR A 377 -1.38 2.44 -31.55
C TYR A 377 -2.79 2.82 -32.03
N ARG A 378 -3.79 2.77 -31.16
CA ARG A 378 -5.17 3.21 -31.46
C ARG A 378 -5.26 4.71 -31.68
N GLU A 379 -4.66 5.51 -30.80
CA GLU A 379 -4.73 6.99 -30.84
C GLU A 379 -3.90 7.58 -32.00
N ARG A 380 -2.77 6.95 -32.33
CA ARG A 380 -1.97 7.27 -33.52
C ARG A 380 -2.73 6.93 -34.81
N ALA A 381 -3.47 5.82 -34.85
CA ALA A 381 -4.32 5.49 -36.00
C ALA A 381 -5.47 6.50 -36.18
N ALA A 382 -5.95 7.11 -35.09
CA ALA A 382 -6.93 8.20 -35.12
C ALA A 382 -6.32 9.60 -35.40
N GLY A 383 -5.00 9.71 -35.55
CA GLY A 383 -4.32 10.96 -35.89
C GLY A 383 -4.21 11.97 -34.73
N MET A 384 -4.36 11.53 -33.48
CA MET A 384 -4.38 12.45 -32.31
C MET A 384 -3.02 13.07 -32.00
N TYR A 385 -1.93 12.30 -32.09
CA TYR A 385 -0.56 12.77 -31.87
C TYR A 385 0.48 11.82 -32.50
N SER A 386 1.72 12.29 -32.64
CA SER A 386 2.82 11.51 -33.24
C SER A 386 3.57 10.69 -32.18
N ALA A 387 4.45 9.78 -32.62
CA ALA A 387 5.19 8.87 -31.72
C ALA A 387 6.12 9.58 -30.73
N PHE A 388 6.65 10.75 -31.12
CA PHE A 388 7.65 11.45 -30.34
C PHE A 388 7.09 12.14 -29.08
N PRO A 389 6.00 12.94 -29.14
CA PRO A 389 5.35 13.49 -27.95
C PRO A 389 4.93 12.42 -26.93
N TYR A 390 4.47 11.25 -27.40
CA TYR A 390 4.13 10.12 -26.54
C TYR A 390 5.36 9.59 -25.79
N ALA A 391 6.41 9.23 -26.53
CA ALA A 391 7.61 8.67 -25.94
C ALA A 391 8.30 9.68 -24.99
N PHE A 392 8.29 10.96 -25.36
CA PHE A 392 8.79 12.04 -24.52
C PHE A 392 7.97 12.18 -23.23
N GLY A 393 6.64 12.18 -23.32
CA GLY A 393 5.76 12.23 -22.15
C GLY A 393 5.99 11.07 -21.19
N GLN A 394 6.11 9.84 -21.71
CA GLN A 394 6.41 8.66 -20.89
C GLN A 394 7.79 8.70 -20.23
N VAL A 395 8.79 9.32 -20.86
CA VAL A 395 10.12 9.46 -20.24
C VAL A 395 10.10 10.55 -19.16
N VAL A 396 9.40 11.65 -19.40
CA VAL A 396 9.38 12.81 -18.49
C VAL A 396 8.63 12.51 -17.19
N ILE A 397 7.55 11.74 -17.25
CA ILE A 397 6.75 11.38 -16.06
C ILE A 397 7.56 10.55 -15.04
N GLU A 398 8.52 9.74 -15.52
CA GLU A 398 9.36 8.90 -14.68
C GLU A 398 10.44 9.69 -13.90
N LEU A 399 10.89 10.83 -14.43
CA LEU A 399 11.96 11.63 -13.81
C LEU A 399 11.67 12.04 -12.36
N PRO A 400 10.52 12.68 -12.04
CA PRO A 400 10.19 13.04 -10.65
C PRO A 400 9.89 11.81 -9.79
N TYR A 401 9.26 10.77 -10.36
CA TYR A 401 8.90 9.55 -9.65
C TYR A 401 10.14 8.79 -9.17
N ALA A 402 11.08 8.53 -10.09
CA ALA A 402 12.34 7.87 -9.76
C ALA A 402 13.16 8.64 -8.73
N LEU A 403 13.06 9.98 -8.71
CA LEU A 403 13.79 10.82 -7.75
C LEU A 403 13.21 10.66 -6.34
N ALA A 404 11.88 10.70 -6.21
CA ALA A 404 11.21 10.48 -4.94
C ALA A 404 11.49 9.07 -4.40
N GLN A 405 11.47 8.06 -5.27
CA GLN A 405 11.79 6.67 -4.92
C GLN A 405 13.24 6.53 -4.43
N ASP A 406 14.20 7.13 -5.14
CA ASP A 406 15.62 7.08 -4.79
C ASP A 406 15.91 7.77 -3.46
N ILE A 407 15.33 8.95 -3.20
CA ILE A 407 15.51 9.67 -1.94
C ILE A 407 15.06 8.81 -0.75
N LEU A 408 13.87 8.21 -0.85
CA LEU A 408 13.34 7.36 0.22
C LEU A 408 14.24 6.16 0.48
N TYR A 409 14.65 5.48 -0.59
CA TYR A 409 15.50 4.28 -0.51
C TYR A 409 16.90 4.62 0.02
N ALA A 410 17.52 5.66 -0.54
CA ALA A 410 18.87 6.09 -0.20
C ALA A 410 18.96 6.50 1.28
N VAL A 411 18.01 7.29 1.79
CA VAL A 411 18.02 7.71 3.21
C VAL A 411 18.01 6.50 4.14
N ILE A 412 17.17 5.49 3.87
CA ILE A 412 17.06 4.29 4.72
C ILE A 412 18.32 3.44 4.61
N VAL A 413 18.71 3.06 3.39
CA VAL A 413 19.79 2.09 3.16
C VAL A 413 21.17 2.69 3.50
N TYR A 414 21.40 3.95 3.17
CA TYR A 414 22.64 4.65 3.51
C TYR A 414 22.84 4.73 5.03
N SER A 415 21.77 5.02 5.77
CA SER A 415 21.78 5.08 7.24
C SER A 415 22.09 3.72 7.86
N MET A 416 21.48 2.65 7.35
CA MET A 416 21.57 1.31 7.96
C MET A 416 22.86 0.56 7.60
N ILE A 417 23.41 0.77 6.40
CA ILE A 417 24.71 0.19 6.03
C ILE A 417 25.85 0.87 6.82
N GLY A 418 25.66 2.09 7.30
CA GLY A 418 26.65 2.79 8.12
C GLY A 418 27.75 3.45 7.30
N PHE A 419 27.41 4.05 6.15
CA PHE A 419 28.36 4.84 5.38
C PHE A 419 28.71 6.17 6.07
N GLU A 420 29.84 6.76 5.68
CA GLU A 420 30.34 7.99 6.27
C GLU A 420 29.50 9.21 5.86
N TRP A 421 28.79 9.80 6.82
CA TRP A 421 27.93 10.96 6.63
C TRP A 421 28.71 12.23 6.29
N THR A 422 29.05 12.39 5.01
CA THR A 422 29.50 13.66 4.44
C THR A 422 28.54 14.07 3.33
N VAL A 423 28.28 15.37 3.23
CA VAL A 423 27.33 15.93 2.25
C VAL A 423 27.71 15.47 0.83
N ALA A 424 28.99 15.53 0.48
CA ALA A 424 29.46 15.12 -0.84
C ALA A 424 29.24 13.62 -1.11
N LYS A 425 29.58 12.72 -0.17
CA LYS A 425 29.42 11.26 -0.36
C LYS A 425 27.96 10.86 -0.44
N PHE A 426 27.08 11.50 0.33
CA PHE A 426 25.64 11.26 0.27
C PHE A 426 25.03 11.70 -1.07
N PHE A 427 25.36 12.90 -1.55
CA PHE A 427 24.85 13.37 -2.85
C PHE A 427 25.39 12.55 -4.03
N TRP A 428 26.63 12.05 -3.96
CA TRP A 428 27.15 11.12 -4.97
C TRP A 428 26.40 9.78 -4.92
N TYR A 429 26.11 9.26 -3.72
CA TYR A 429 25.32 8.05 -3.56
C TYR A 429 23.92 8.20 -4.15
N LEU A 430 23.22 9.29 -3.83
CA LEU A 430 21.92 9.64 -4.41
C LEU A 430 22.01 9.82 -5.93
N PHE A 431 23.03 10.51 -6.45
CA PHE A 431 23.20 10.69 -7.89
C PHE A 431 23.32 9.35 -8.63
N PHE A 432 24.19 8.45 -8.16
CA PHE A 432 24.37 7.15 -8.79
C PHE A 432 23.15 6.24 -8.59
N GLY A 433 22.46 6.31 -7.45
CA GLY A 433 21.18 5.62 -7.22
C GLY A 433 20.11 6.06 -8.21
N TYR A 434 19.84 7.37 -8.27
CA TYR A 434 18.83 7.97 -9.13
C TYR A 434 19.01 7.64 -10.61
N PHE A 435 20.20 7.92 -11.18
CA PHE A 435 20.43 7.64 -12.60
C PHE A 435 20.47 6.14 -12.90
N THR A 436 20.77 5.31 -11.90
CA THR A 436 20.67 3.86 -12.04
C THR A 436 19.24 3.39 -12.16
N LEU A 437 18.38 3.88 -11.27
CA LEU A 437 16.94 3.63 -11.37
C LEU A 437 16.41 4.08 -12.73
N LEU A 438 16.73 5.29 -13.17
CA LEU A 438 16.29 5.81 -14.47
C LEU A 438 16.72 4.93 -15.64
N TYR A 439 18.00 4.51 -15.72
CA TYR A 439 18.40 3.68 -16.85
C TYR A 439 17.73 2.30 -16.80
N PHE A 440 17.46 1.73 -15.61
CA PHE A 440 16.73 0.46 -15.49
C PHE A 440 15.27 0.62 -15.92
N THR A 441 14.61 1.72 -15.52
CA THR A 441 13.27 2.09 -15.98
C THR A 441 13.22 2.18 -17.50
N PHE A 442 14.11 2.98 -18.11
CA PHE A 442 14.15 3.18 -19.56
C PHE A 442 14.57 1.92 -20.31
N TYR A 443 15.40 1.07 -19.72
CA TYR A 443 15.70 -0.25 -20.25
C TYR A 443 14.45 -1.14 -20.31
N GLY A 444 13.61 -1.11 -19.28
CA GLY A 444 12.30 -1.77 -19.27
C GLY A 444 11.37 -1.26 -20.34
N MET A 445 11.26 0.06 -20.48
CA MET A 445 10.49 0.69 -21.56
C MET A 445 11.00 0.28 -22.94
N MET A 446 12.32 0.34 -23.15
CA MET A 446 12.97 -0.02 -24.41
C MET A 446 12.71 -1.48 -24.79
N THR A 447 12.83 -2.41 -23.83
CA THR A 447 12.62 -3.85 -24.10
C THR A 447 11.18 -4.16 -24.51
N VAL A 448 10.19 -3.48 -23.93
CA VAL A 448 8.80 -3.55 -24.40
C VAL A 448 8.64 -2.89 -25.76
N GLY A 449 9.30 -1.75 -26.00
CA GLY A 449 9.31 -1.09 -27.31
C GLY A 449 9.85 -1.97 -28.43
N LEU A 450 10.83 -2.84 -28.12
CA LEU A 450 11.49 -3.73 -29.09
C LEU A 450 10.83 -5.10 -29.25
N THR A 451 9.89 -5.48 -28.38
CA THR A 451 9.31 -6.83 -28.36
C THR A 451 7.79 -6.83 -28.53
N PRO A 452 7.17 -7.89 -29.08
CA PRO A 452 5.72 -7.92 -29.28
C PRO A 452 4.91 -7.96 -27.97
N ASN A 453 5.43 -8.63 -26.93
CA ASN A 453 4.72 -8.86 -25.67
C ASN A 453 5.68 -8.65 -24.48
N TYR A 454 5.17 -8.08 -23.38
CA TYR A 454 5.96 -7.85 -22.16
C TYR A 454 6.53 -9.13 -21.54
N HIS A 455 5.90 -10.29 -21.72
CA HIS A 455 6.50 -11.57 -21.30
C HIS A 455 7.82 -11.87 -22.04
N ILE A 456 7.87 -11.56 -23.35
CA ILE A 456 9.10 -11.69 -24.14
C ILE A 456 10.10 -10.63 -23.71
N ALA A 457 9.65 -9.39 -23.46
CA ALA A 457 10.49 -8.32 -22.92
C ALA A 457 11.16 -8.73 -21.60
N ALA A 458 10.42 -9.36 -20.69
CA ALA A 458 10.92 -9.85 -19.41
C ALA A 458 11.99 -10.94 -19.59
N ILE A 459 11.78 -11.90 -20.49
CA ILE A 459 12.76 -12.96 -20.80
C ILE A 459 14.04 -12.36 -21.37
N VAL A 460 13.93 -11.46 -22.35
CA VAL A 460 15.08 -10.77 -22.95
C VAL A 460 15.83 -9.96 -21.88
N SER A 461 15.09 -9.25 -21.03
CA SER A 461 15.66 -8.46 -19.94
C SER A 461 16.44 -9.30 -18.95
N ALA A 462 15.87 -10.44 -18.53
CA ALA A 462 16.51 -11.39 -17.62
C ALA A 462 17.84 -11.93 -18.17
N ALA A 463 17.92 -12.20 -19.48
CA ALA A 463 19.17 -12.62 -20.11
C ALA A 463 20.27 -11.54 -20.00
N PHE A 464 19.93 -10.27 -20.23
CA PHE A 464 20.89 -9.17 -20.07
C PHE A 464 21.25 -8.91 -18.61
N TYR A 465 20.32 -9.08 -17.65
CA TYR A 465 20.66 -8.97 -16.22
C TYR A 465 21.71 -9.99 -15.80
N ALA A 466 21.63 -11.22 -16.31
CA ALA A 466 22.63 -12.24 -16.03
C ALA A 466 24.02 -11.83 -16.57
N ILE A 467 24.07 -11.23 -17.76
CA ILE A 467 25.33 -10.75 -18.35
C ILE A 467 25.85 -9.52 -17.58
N TRP A 468 24.99 -8.56 -17.24
CA TRP A 468 25.38 -7.38 -16.45
C TRP A 468 25.87 -7.75 -15.06
N ASN A 469 25.22 -8.73 -14.41
CA ASN A 469 25.65 -9.31 -13.14
C ASN A 469 27.09 -9.84 -13.25
N LEU A 470 27.37 -10.67 -14.26
CA LEU A 470 28.69 -11.27 -14.46
C LEU A 470 29.81 -10.24 -14.70
N PHE A 471 29.53 -9.20 -15.49
CA PHE A 471 30.51 -8.20 -15.90
C PHE A 471 30.45 -6.88 -15.11
N SER A 472 29.67 -6.83 -14.02
CA SER A 472 29.52 -5.67 -13.14
C SER A 472 30.83 -5.25 -12.47
N GLY A 473 31.80 -6.15 -12.35
CA GLY A 473 33.07 -5.90 -11.65
C GLY A 473 33.09 -6.41 -10.21
N PHE A 474 31.95 -6.87 -9.67
CA PHE A 474 31.88 -7.53 -8.36
C PHE A 474 32.22 -9.01 -8.42
N VAL A 475 31.49 -9.79 -9.24
CA VAL A 475 31.71 -11.24 -9.37
C VAL A 475 33.10 -11.53 -9.98
N ILE A 476 33.46 -10.78 -11.02
CA ILE A 476 34.77 -10.86 -11.66
C ILE A 476 35.35 -9.44 -11.76
N PRO A 477 36.44 -9.14 -11.03
CA PRO A 477 37.13 -7.85 -11.15
C PRO A 477 37.63 -7.62 -12.58
N ARG A 478 37.51 -6.38 -13.08
CA ARG A 478 37.82 -6.00 -14.47
C ARG A 478 39.20 -6.49 -14.96
N PRO A 479 40.30 -6.40 -14.18
CA PRO A 479 41.62 -6.86 -14.63
C PRO A 479 41.71 -8.38 -14.84
N LYS A 480 40.91 -9.16 -14.10
CA LYS A 480 40.89 -10.63 -14.16
C LYS A 480 40.04 -11.19 -15.30
N VAL A 481 39.24 -10.35 -15.95
CA VAL A 481 38.48 -10.75 -17.14
C VAL A 481 39.44 -11.06 -18.29
N PRO A 482 39.27 -12.19 -19.00
CA PRO A 482 40.07 -12.52 -20.18
C PRO A 482 40.08 -11.38 -21.20
N ILE A 483 41.23 -11.15 -21.83
CA ILE A 483 41.49 -9.96 -22.66
C ILE A 483 40.41 -9.79 -23.75
N TRP A 484 39.96 -10.88 -24.37
CA TRP A 484 38.94 -10.87 -25.42
C TRP A 484 37.52 -10.50 -24.94
N TRP A 485 37.22 -10.62 -23.64
CA TRP A 485 35.91 -10.23 -23.05
C TRP A 485 35.96 -8.88 -22.31
N ARG A 486 37.16 -8.31 -22.10
CA ARG A 486 37.35 -7.11 -21.27
C ARG A 486 36.61 -5.87 -21.79
N TRP A 487 36.36 -5.77 -23.10
CA TRP A 487 35.63 -4.66 -23.71
C TRP A 487 34.18 -4.56 -23.19
N TYR A 488 33.56 -5.68 -22.81
CA TYR A 488 32.16 -5.69 -22.39
C TYR A 488 31.94 -4.93 -21.08
N CYS A 489 32.93 -4.92 -20.17
CA CYS A 489 32.89 -4.12 -18.94
C CYS A 489 32.70 -2.61 -19.19
N TRP A 490 33.06 -2.12 -20.38
CA TRP A 490 32.89 -0.71 -20.76
C TRP A 490 31.49 -0.39 -21.30
N ILE A 491 30.77 -1.41 -21.77
CA ILE A 491 29.40 -1.28 -22.31
C ILE A 491 28.34 -1.70 -21.27
N CYS A 492 28.75 -2.39 -20.20
CA CYS A 492 27.87 -2.76 -19.11
C CYS A 492 27.51 -1.54 -18.23
N PRO A 493 26.23 -1.13 -18.14
CA PRO A 493 25.82 0.04 -17.35
C PRO A 493 26.03 -0.17 -15.85
N VAL A 494 25.71 -1.37 -15.34
CA VAL A 494 25.86 -1.72 -13.91
C VAL A 494 27.33 -1.63 -13.48
N ALA A 495 28.27 -1.91 -14.38
CA ALA A 495 29.70 -1.80 -14.08
C ALA A 495 30.15 -0.36 -13.81
N TRP A 496 29.50 0.63 -14.43
CA TRP A 496 29.77 2.05 -14.20
C TRP A 496 29.09 2.56 -12.93
N THR A 497 27.87 2.11 -12.63
CA THR A 497 27.23 2.40 -11.35
C THR A 497 28.07 1.91 -10.18
N LEU A 498 28.52 0.66 -10.21
CA LEU A 498 29.37 0.12 -9.15
C LEU A 498 30.69 0.86 -9.02
N TYR A 499 31.33 1.21 -10.14
CA TYR A 499 32.52 2.06 -10.11
C TYR A 499 32.22 3.35 -9.38
N GLY A 500 31.16 4.07 -9.77
CA GLY A 500 30.78 5.34 -9.19
C GLY A 500 30.50 5.26 -7.69
N LEU A 501 29.71 4.26 -7.26
CA LEU A 501 29.37 4.05 -5.86
C LEU A 501 30.61 3.73 -5.03
N VAL A 502 31.43 2.75 -5.44
CA VAL A 502 32.62 2.34 -4.69
C VAL A 502 33.64 3.47 -4.58
N VAL A 503 33.90 4.17 -5.68
CA VAL A 503 34.87 5.27 -5.72
C VAL A 503 34.39 6.50 -4.96
N SER A 504 33.08 6.76 -4.94
CA SER A 504 32.51 7.87 -4.17
C SER A 504 32.62 7.64 -2.66
N GLN A 505 32.49 6.40 -2.18
CA GLN A 505 32.51 6.10 -0.74
C GLN A 505 33.91 5.79 -0.22
N TYR A 506 34.73 5.07 -0.99
CA TYR A 506 36.01 4.50 -0.55
C TYR A 506 37.24 5.04 -1.29
N GLY A 507 37.07 5.75 -2.41
CA GLY A 507 38.19 6.17 -3.28
C GLY A 507 39.11 7.24 -2.69
N ASP A 508 38.69 7.91 -1.62
CA ASP A 508 39.42 8.95 -0.90
C ASP A 508 40.01 8.47 0.44
N ILE A 509 39.71 7.23 0.87
CA ILE A 509 40.11 6.70 2.17
C ILE A 509 41.57 6.20 2.14
N MET A 510 42.39 6.73 3.05
CA MET A 510 43.83 6.43 3.16
C MET A 510 44.17 5.46 4.31
N THR A 511 43.17 4.92 5.01
CA THR A 511 43.37 3.97 6.12
C THR A 511 44.16 2.75 5.65
N GLU A 512 45.16 2.33 6.44
CA GLU A 512 45.94 1.11 6.17
C GLU A 512 45.14 -0.14 6.51
N MET A 513 45.18 -1.12 5.61
CA MET A 513 44.55 -2.43 5.81
C MET A 513 45.56 -3.47 6.32
N ASP A 514 45.06 -4.64 6.70
CA ASP A 514 45.87 -5.78 7.19
C ASP A 514 47.03 -6.18 6.26
N ASP A 515 46.88 -5.95 4.95
CA ASP A 515 47.89 -6.23 3.92
C ASP A 515 48.88 -5.05 3.69
N LYS A 516 48.94 -4.09 4.62
CA LYS A 516 49.80 -2.88 4.58
C LYS A 516 49.60 -1.96 3.36
N ARG A 517 48.51 -2.13 2.64
CA ARG A 517 48.06 -1.24 1.55
C ARG A 517 46.95 -0.34 2.05
N THR A 518 46.88 0.89 1.54
CA THR A 518 45.76 1.78 1.85
C THR A 518 44.51 1.37 1.07
N VAL A 519 43.33 1.68 1.61
CA VAL A 519 42.03 1.40 0.96
C VAL A 519 42.00 1.93 -0.47
N LYS A 520 42.43 3.18 -0.69
CA LYS A 520 42.55 3.78 -2.02
C LYS A 520 43.40 2.95 -2.99
N VAL A 521 44.59 2.52 -2.57
CA VAL A 521 45.51 1.73 -3.43
C VAL A 521 44.90 0.37 -3.76
N PHE A 522 44.18 -0.25 -2.84
CA PHE A 522 43.48 -1.51 -3.12
C PHE A 522 42.33 -1.34 -4.11
N VAL A 523 41.54 -0.28 -4.00
CA VAL A 523 40.46 0.02 -4.95
C VAL A 523 41.03 0.22 -6.36
N GLU A 524 42.17 0.90 -6.47
CA GLU A 524 42.89 1.10 -7.73
C GLU A 524 43.50 -0.21 -8.27
N ASP A 525 44.24 -0.97 -7.47
CA ASP A 525 44.96 -2.17 -7.91
C ASP A 525 44.04 -3.36 -8.21
N TYR A 526 43.01 -3.57 -7.38
CA TYR A 526 42.16 -4.76 -7.45
C TYR A 526 41.01 -4.58 -8.47
N PHE A 527 40.37 -3.41 -8.47
CA PHE A 527 39.21 -3.13 -9.33
C PHE A 527 39.51 -2.28 -10.57
N ASP A 528 40.70 -1.66 -10.64
CA ASP A 528 41.05 -0.65 -11.66
C ASP A 528 40.13 0.58 -11.60
N PHE A 529 39.76 0.99 -10.38
CA PHE A 529 38.86 2.10 -10.10
C PHE A 529 39.64 3.31 -9.58
N LYS A 530 39.62 4.40 -10.36
CA LYS A 530 40.39 5.63 -10.12
C LYS A 530 39.47 6.76 -9.66
N HIS A 531 39.81 7.39 -8.55
CA HIS A 531 39.00 8.49 -8.00
C HIS A 531 38.93 9.72 -8.92
N SER A 532 39.97 9.99 -9.69
CA SER A 532 40.01 11.08 -10.67
C SER A 532 38.98 10.94 -11.81
N TRP A 533 38.44 9.74 -12.03
CA TRP A 533 37.48 9.46 -13.11
C TRP A 533 36.03 9.62 -12.70
N LEU A 534 35.74 9.97 -11.43
CA LEU A 534 34.37 10.02 -10.91
C LEU A 534 33.41 10.86 -11.77
N GLY A 535 33.85 12.03 -12.26
CA GLY A 535 33.03 12.88 -13.15
C GLY A 535 32.76 12.25 -14.52
N TRP A 536 33.73 11.53 -15.09
CA TRP A 536 33.55 10.78 -16.34
C TRP A 536 32.60 9.61 -16.15
N VAL A 537 32.71 8.89 -15.03
CA VAL A 537 31.82 7.78 -14.66
C VAL A 537 30.37 8.29 -14.54
N ALA A 538 30.17 9.44 -13.88
CA ALA A 538 28.87 10.09 -13.77
C ALA A 538 28.28 10.42 -15.15
N ALA A 539 29.06 11.01 -16.05
CA ALA A 539 28.62 11.34 -17.41
C ALA A 539 28.22 10.08 -18.20
N VAL A 540 28.94 8.97 -18.04
CA VAL A 540 28.64 7.70 -18.72
C VAL A 540 27.32 7.09 -18.21
N VAL A 541 27.05 7.11 -16.91
CA VAL A 541 25.79 6.60 -16.34
C VAL A 541 24.59 7.41 -16.86
N VAL A 542 24.70 8.74 -16.92
CA VAL A 542 23.68 9.61 -17.53
C VAL A 542 23.50 9.28 -19.02
N ALA A 543 24.59 9.04 -19.74
CA ALA A 543 24.55 8.70 -21.16
C ALA A 543 23.79 7.38 -21.42
N PHE A 544 23.89 6.38 -20.54
CA PHE A 544 23.09 5.15 -20.64
C PHE A 544 21.59 5.41 -20.47
N GLY A 545 21.21 6.25 -19.51
CA GLY A 545 19.80 6.67 -19.35
C GLY A 545 19.26 7.32 -20.62
N VAL A 546 19.99 8.30 -21.17
CA VAL A 546 19.62 8.96 -22.43
C VAL A 546 19.59 7.98 -23.61
N LEU A 547 20.55 7.05 -23.68
CA LEU A 547 20.61 6.04 -24.73
C LEU A 547 19.37 5.12 -24.70
N PHE A 548 18.98 4.61 -23.53
CA PHE A 548 17.81 3.74 -23.44
C PHE A 548 16.50 4.50 -23.70
N ALA A 549 16.38 5.74 -23.22
CA ALA A 549 15.22 6.59 -23.52
C ALA A 549 15.09 6.89 -25.02
N THR A 550 16.20 7.19 -25.70
CA THR A 550 16.21 7.44 -27.16
C THR A 550 15.93 6.17 -27.96
N LEU A 551 16.47 5.02 -27.56
CA LEU A 551 16.18 3.73 -28.17
C LEU A 551 14.71 3.34 -27.99
N PHE A 552 14.13 3.61 -26.82
CA PHE A 552 12.69 3.43 -26.59
C PHE A 552 11.86 4.30 -27.54
N ALA A 553 12.14 5.60 -27.62
CA ALA A 553 11.44 6.51 -28.53
C ALA A 553 11.55 6.07 -30.00
N PHE A 554 12.75 5.61 -30.41
CA PHE A 554 12.99 5.08 -31.75
C PHE A 554 12.19 3.80 -32.01
N ALA A 555 12.18 2.87 -31.04
CA ALA A 555 11.45 1.60 -31.15
C ALA A 555 9.95 1.82 -31.34
N ILE A 556 9.34 2.68 -30.52
CA ILE A 556 7.91 3.03 -30.63
C ILE A 556 7.58 3.75 -31.95
N MET A 557 8.52 4.53 -32.50
CA MET A 557 8.32 5.23 -33.77
C MET A 557 8.32 4.26 -34.96
N LYS A 558 9.25 3.31 -35.00
CA LYS A 558 9.54 2.46 -36.17
C LYS A 558 8.89 1.08 -36.12
N LEU A 559 8.77 0.48 -34.94
CA LEU A 559 8.23 -0.86 -34.78
C LEU A 559 6.73 -0.77 -34.51
N ASN A 560 5.96 -1.56 -35.26
CA ASN A 560 4.53 -1.72 -35.04
C ASN A 560 4.20 -3.22 -35.02
N PHE A 561 3.85 -3.71 -33.84
CA PHE A 561 3.59 -5.13 -33.62
C PHE A 561 2.11 -5.54 -33.78
N GLN A 562 1.21 -4.59 -34.11
CA GLN A 562 -0.20 -4.89 -34.42
C GLN A 562 -0.46 -5.24 -35.89
N LYS A 563 0.51 -5.02 -36.80
CA LYS A 563 0.40 -5.49 -38.18
C LYS A 563 0.73 -6.98 -38.25
N ARG A 564 -0.27 -7.82 -37.99
CA ARG A 564 -0.37 -9.17 -38.56
C ARG A 564 -1.65 -9.27 -39.34
#